data_AF-A0A9N8DVL0-F1
#
_entry.id   AF-A0A9N8DVL0-F1
#
_cell.length_a   1.000
_cell.length_b   1.000
_cell.length_c   1.000
_cell.angle_alpha   90.00
_cell.angle_beta   90.00
_cell.angle_gamma   90.00
#
_symmetry.space_group_name_H-M   'P 1'
#
loop_
_entity.id
_entity.type
_entity.pdbx_description
1 polymer ?
#
loop_
_entity_poly.entity_id
_entity_poly.type
_entity_poly.pdbx_seq_one_letter_code
_entity_poly.pdbx_strand_id
1 'polypeptide(L)'
;MMTILPTTTSRQLLLPFVRQRRFFFASSTDHTTLLQNAVVHRLDHGQYQEYVMAAEGMEPEMVQKVPQLHLARLFRRDTVLYGAKVVNSTLGVAKDVCGQLVDAALEDTKGGATAPVKAKSTLTGLSAWVLASSSSSLQEQLQLPESTWNTTIIQEIANGTDDESTYQKGQDAWEQLAQAYIQAGLAEEASLYQSKGATLEAILHRQDTSDYSDSSGGAMASFVFP
;
A
#
# COMPACT_ATOMS: atom_id res chain seq x y z
N MET A 1 29.14 -59.92 52.31
CA MET A 1 28.07 -60.15 51.30
C MET A 1 26.86 -59.34 51.72
N MET A 2 26.84 -58.06 51.34
CA MET A 2 26.17 -57.50 50.15
C MET A 2 24.69 -57.19 50.41
N THR A 3 24.49 -56.00 50.97
CA THR A 3 23.21 -55.29 51.11
C THR A 3 22.83 -54.73 49.74
N ILE A 4 21.65 -55.09 49.22
CA ILE A 4 21.13 -54.58 47.95
C ILE A 4 20.07 -53.50 48.27
N LEU A 5 20.35 -52.26 47.88
CA LEU A 5 19.39 -51.16 47.83
C LEU A 5 18.56 -51.26 46.53
N PRO A 6 17.26 -50.93 46.54
CA PRO A 6 16.49 -50.78 45.31
C PRO A 6 16.80 -49.43 44.66
N THR A 7 17.18 -49.48 43.38
CA THR A 7 17.30 -48.33 42.48
C THR A 7 15.92 -47.87 42.02
N THR A 8 15.54 -46.65 42.38
CA THR A 8 14.35 -45.97 41.90
C THR A 8 14.60 -45.47 40.48
N THR A 9 14.15 -46.25 39.48
CA THR A 9 14.13 -45.83 38.08
C THR A 9 13.10 -44.71 37.90
N SER A 10 13.59 -43.49 37.78
CA SER A 10 12.79 -42.30 37.49
C SER A 10 12.14 -42.45 36.11
N ARG A 11 10.82 -42.71 36.08
CA ARG A 11 10.01 -42.62 34.86
C ARG A 11 9.93 -41.16 34.44
N GLN A 12 10.73 -40.77 33.45
CA GLN A 12 10.48 -39.54 32.70
C GLN A 12 9.14 -39.71 31.98
N LEU A 13 8.15 -38.97 32.46
CA LEU A 13 6.88 -38.78 31.77
C LEU A 13 7.16 -38.02 30.48
N LEU A 14 7.11 -38.72 29.34
CA LEU A 14 6.98 -38.12 28.02
C LEU A 14 5.66 -37.34 28.01
N LEU A 15 5.76 -36.02 28.17
CA LEU A 15 4.63 -35.13 27.91
C LEU A 15 4.23 -35.29 26.44
N PRO A 16 2.94 -35.48 26.12
CA PRO A 16 2.51 -35.51 24.75
C PRO A 16 2.84 -34.16 24.10
N PHE A 17 3.50 -34.21 22.95
CA PHE A 17 3.63 -33.09 22.02
C PHE A 17 2.24 -32.50 21.79
N VAL A 18 1.93 -31.40 22.48
CA VAL A 18 0.76 -30.60 22.16
C VAL A 18 1.09 -29.95 20.83
N ARG A 19 0.65 -30.56 19.73
CA ARG A 19 0.47 -29.87 18.46
C ARG A 19 -0.47 -28.69 18.76
N GLN A 20 0.11 -27.50 18.97
CA GLN A 20 -0.66 -26.26 18.93
C GLN A 20 -1.41 -26.27 17.59
N ARG A 21 -2.73 -26.43 17.66
CA ARG A 21 -3.60 -26.27 16.51
C ARG A 21 -3.42 -24.83 16.05
N ARG A 22 -2.91 -24.66 14.82
CA ARG A 22 -2.97 -23.38 14.13
C ARG A 22 -4.45 -22.99 14.04
N PHE A 23 -4.81 -21.90 14.71
CA PHE A 23 -6.14 -21.33 14.57
C PHE A 23 -6.21 -20.71 13.18
N PHE A 24 -6.95 -21.36 12.28
CA PHE A 24 -7.43 -20.75 11.05
C PHE A 24 -8.79 -20.09 11.35
N PHE A 25 -8.85 -18.79 11.07
CA PHE A 25 -9.90 -17.78 11.28
C PHE A 25 -11.37 -18.22 11.28
N ALA A 26 -12.15 -17.62 12.21
CA ALA A 26 -13.49 -17.09 11.95
C ALA A 26 -14.09 -16.43 13.22
N SER A 27 -13.87 -15.13 13.45
CA SER A 27 -14.79 -14.28 14.23
C SER A 27 -14.50 -12.79 13.96
N SER A 28 -15.51 -11.92 13.90
CA SER A 28 -15.32 -10.48 13.60
C SER A 28 -14.56 -9.69 14.67
N THR A 29 -14.22 -10.32 15.80
CA THR A 29 -13.25 -9.83 16.82
C THR A 29 -11.79 -10.19 16.50
N ASP A 30 -11.51 -10.97 15.45
CA ASP A 30 -10.14 -11.40 15.08
C ASP A 30 -9.34 -10.33 14.32
N HIS A 31 -9.97 -9.41 13.59
CA HIS A 31 -9.23 -8.57 12.63
C HIS A 31 -8.28 -7.57 13.30
N THR A 32 -8.70 -6.97 14.41
CA THR A 32 -7.83 -6.06 15.20
C THR A 32 -6.71 -6.83 15.88
N THR A 33 -7.03 -7.99 16.45
CA THR A 33 -6.05 -8.89 17.08
C THR A 33 -5.03 -9.42 16.07
N LEU A 34 -5.47 -9.69 14.84
CA LEU A 34 -4.61 -10.11 13.74
C LEU A 34 -3.61 -9.03 13.35
N LEU A 35 -4.06 -7.78 13.18
CA LEU A 35 -3.19 -6.66 12.83
C LEU A 35 -2.23 -6.31 13.97
N GLN A 36 -2.67 -6.42 15.22
CA GLN A 36 -1.83 -6.17 16.40
C GLN A 36 -0.67 -7.16 16.50
N ASN A 37 -0.90 -8.41 16.13
CA ASN A 37 0.12 -9.46 16.11
C ASN A 37 0.66 -9.70 14.70
N ALA A 38 0.54 -8.74 13.78
CA ALA A 38 1.09 -8.90 12.45
C ALA A 38 2.60 -8.59 12.47
N VAL A 39 3.36 -9.33 11.66
CA VAL A 39 4.80 -9.14 11.50
C VAL A 39 5.08 -8.76 10.05
N VAL A 40 6.02 -7.84 9.86
CA VAL A 40 6.52 -7.42 8.55
C VAL A 40 7.69 -8.31 8.14
N HIS A 41 7.58 -8.96 6.99
CA HIS A 41 8.64 -9.70 6.35
C HIS A 41 9.15 -8.93 5.14
N ARG A 42 10.49 -8.88 4.99
CA ARG A 42 11.13 -8.40 3.76
C ARG A 42 11.48 -9.59 2.87
N LEU A 43 11.00 -9.56 1.63
CA LEU A 43 11.27 -10.56 0.61
C LEU A 43 12.11 -9.91 -0.50
N ASP A 44 13.28 -10.47 -0.78
CA ASP A 44 14.21 -9.95 -1.78
C ASP A 44 14.00 -10.67 -3.14
N HIS A 45 13.64 -9.92 -4.19
CA HIS A 45 13.36 -10.44 -5.55
C HIS A 45 14.43 -10.01 -6.56
N GLY A 46 15.65 -9.77 -6.10
CA GLY A 46 16.80 -9.37 -6.92
C GLY A 46 16.76 -7.89 -7.34
N GLN A 47 15.80 -7.49 -8.18
CA GLN A 47 15.68 -6.11 -8.67
C GLN A 47 14.79 -5.21 -7.80
N TYR A 48 13.99 -5.80 -6.92
CA TYR A 48 13.11 -5.09 -6.01
C TYR A 48 12.92 -5.88 -4.72
N GLN A 49 12.40 -5.20 -3.71
CA GLN A 49 12.08 -5.71 -2.40
C GLN A 49 10.57 -5.64 -2.22
N GLU A 50 10.01 -6.67 -1.58
CA GLU A 50 8.60 -6.71 -1.21
C GLU A 50 8.51 -6.81 0.31
N TYR A 51 7.81 -5.86 0.91
CA TYR A 51 7.48 -5.84 2.33
C TYR A 51 6.07 -6.38 2.49
N VAL A 52 5.95 -7.49 3.20
CA VAL A 52 4.68 -8.22 3.37
C VAL A 52 4.32 -8.25 4.85
N MET A 53 3.08 -7.91 5.15
CA MET A 53 2.49 -8.11 6.47
C MET A 53 1.84 -9.50 6.52
N ALA A 54 2.20 -10.32 7.49
CA ALA A 54 1.61 -11.63 7.74
C ALA A 54 1.31 -11.81 9.24
N ALA A 55 0.52 -12.83 9.58
CA ALA A 55 0.27 -13.16 10.98
C ALA A 55 1.55 -13.62 11.69
N GLU A 56 1.70 -13.30 12.98
CA GLU A 56 2.80 -13.80 13.82
C GLU A 56 2.90 -15.33 13.78
N GLY A 57 4.15 -15.83 13.79
CA GLY A 57 4.47 -17.25 13.71
C GLY A 57 4.47 -17.83 12.28
N MET A 58 4.25 -17.00 11.25
CA MET A 58 4.44 -17.40 9.86
C MET A 58 5.92 -17.29 9.46
N GLU A 59 6.48 -18.39 8.97
CA GLU A 59 7.85 -18.42 8.48
C GLU A 59 7.99 -17.64 7.16
N PRO A 60 9.08 -16.87 6.95
CA PRO A 60 9.28 -16.08 5.72
C PRO A 60 9.17 -16.92 4.43
N GLU A 61 9.69 -18.15 4.44
CA GLU A 61 9.60 -19.07 3.30
C GLU A 61 8.15 -19.43 2.94
N MET A 62 7.27 -19.53 3.94
CA MET A 62 5.86 -19.81 3.74
C MET A 62 5.12 -18.59 3.21
N VAL A 63 5.43 -17.41 3.76
CA VAL A 63 4.89 -16.12 3.29
C VAL A 63 5.27 -15.89 1.83
N GLN A 64 6.52 -16.20 1.43
CA GLN A 64 6.97 -16.08 0.05
C GLN A 64 6.24 -17.04 -0.90
N LYS A 65 5.98 -18.28 -0.46
CA LYS A 65 5.32 -19.31 -1.29
C LYS A 65 3.82 -19.15 -1.42
N VAL A 66 3.16 -18.50 -0.46
CA VAL A 66 1.70 -18.45 -0.36
C VAL A 66 1.22 -16.99 -0.27
N PRO A 67 0.99 -16.31 -1.41
CA PRO A 67 0.49 -14.93 -1.45
C PRO A 67 -0.85 -14.72 -0.72
N GLN A 68 -1.66 -15.77 -0.56
CA GLN A 68 -2.92 -15.71 0.17
C GLN A 68 -2.74 -15.48 1.68
N LEU A 69 -1.54 -15.64 2.21
CA LEU A 69 -1.22 -15.32 3.60
C LEU A 69 -0.89 -13.84 3.82
N HIS A 70 -0.75 -13.07 2.74
CA HIS A 70 -0.41 -11.66 2.81
C HIS A 70 -1.64 -10.89 3.29
N LEU A 71 -1.47 -10.09 4.35
CA LEU A 71 -2.49 -9.19 4.86
C LEU A 71 -2.41 -7.84 4.16
N ALA A 72 -1.19 -7.37 3.95
CA ALA A 72 -0.86 -6.17 3.20
C ALA A 72 0.52 -6.31 2.56
N ARG A 73 0.79 -5.51 1.53
CA ARG A 73 2.06 -5.51 0.81
C ARG A 73 2.47 -4.10 0.40
N LEU A 74 3.78 -3.91 0.25
CA LEU A 74 4.42 -2.71 -0.28
C LEU A 74 5.66 -3.13 -1.06
N PHE A 75 5.90 -2.50 -2.20
CA PHE A 75 7.09 -2.76 -3.00
C PHE A 75 8.08 -1.62 -2.89
N ARG A 76 9.36 -1.95 -3.00
CA ARG A 76 10.45 -1.00 -3.08
C ARG A 76 11.37 -1.40 -4.22
N ARG A 77 11.69 -0.43 -5.08
CA ARG A 77 12.76 -0.55 -6.08
C ARG A 77 13.69 0.63 -5.91
N ASP A 78 14.98 0.34 -5.69
CA ASP A 78 15.99 1.33 -5.36
C ASP A 78 15.60 2.17 -4.13
N THR A 79 15.29 3.46 -4.32
CA THR A 79 14.79 4.38 -3.28
C THR A 79 13.32 4.75 -3.45
N VAL A 80 12.58 4.03 -4.31
CA VAL A 80 11.17 4.33 -4.62
C VAL A 80 10.26 3.26 -4.02
N LEU A 81 9.34 3.69 -3.16
CA LEU A 81 8.25 2.88 -2.62
C LEU A 81 7.01 2.97 -3.52
N TYR A 82 6.26 1.88 -3.70
CA TYR A 82 5.04 1.88 -4.50
C TYR A 82 4.15 0.67 -4.19
N GLY A 83 2.88 0.76 -4.59
CA GLY A 83 1.94 -0.35 -4.59
C GLY A 83 1.52 -0.79 -3.18
N ALA A 84 1.43 0.16 -2.24
CA ALA A 84 0.92 -0.11 -0.90
C ALA A 84 -0.54 -0.57 -0.99
N LYS A 85 -0.79 -1.82 -0.60
CA LYS A 85 -2.13 -2.42 -0.76
C LYS A 85 -2.45 -3.36 0.39
N VAL A 86 -3.66 -3.22 0.92
CA VAL A 86 -4.29 -4.22 1.78
C VAL A 86 -4.85 -5.33 0.91
N VAL A 87 -4.41 -6.56 1.13
CA VAL A 87 -4.83 -7.73 0.33
C VAL A 87 -6.23 -8.18 0.73
N ASN A 88 -6.56 -8.07 2.03
CA ASN A 88 -7.88 -8.36 2.55
C ASN A 88 -8.59 -7.06 2.97
N SER A 89 -9.56 -6.61 2.17
CA SER A 89 -10.30 -5.36 2.39
C SER A 89 -11.06 -5.31 3.73
N THR A 90 -11.29 -6.44 4.38
CA THR A 90 -11.92 -6.48 5.72
C THR A 90 -11.02 -5.95 6.83
N LEU A 91 -9.71 -5.79 6.57
CA LEU A 91 -8.74 -5.28 7.55
C LEU A 91 -8.73 -3.75 7.65
N GLY A 92 -9.38 -3.05 6.72
CA GLY A 92 -9.42 -1.59 6.66
C GLY A 92 -8.70 -1.02 5.45
N VAL A 93 -8.48 0.29 5.49
CA VAL A 93 -7.85 1.06 4.39
C VAL A 93 -6.33 1.05 4.49
N ALA A 94 -5.65 1.31 3.38
CA ALA A 94 -4.17 1.25 3.32
C ALA A 94 -3.49 2.15 4.36
N LYS A 95 -4.07 3.32 4.65
CA LYS A 95 -3.56 4.27 5.65
C LYS A 95 -3.41 3.65 7.04
N ASP A 96 -4.35 2.82 7.46
CA ASP A 96 -4.40 2.27 8.82
C ASP A 96 -3.57 0.99 8.95
N VAL A 97 -3.44 0.22 7.86
CA VAL A 97 -2.81 -1.10 7.86
C VAL A 97 -1.34 -1.04 7.40
N CYS A 98 -1.07 -0.34 6.30
CA CYS A 98 0.23 -0.39 5.64
C CYS A 98 1.30 0.51 6.30
N GLY A 99 0.94 1.25 7.35
CA GLY A 99 1.87 2.17 8.03
C GLY A 99 3.17 1.49 8.48
N GLN A 100 3.08 0.28 9.04
CA GLN A 100 4.25 -0.48 9.50
C GLN A 100 5.15 -0.93 8.34
N LEU A 101 4.57 -1.19 7.15
CA LEU A 101 5.33 -1.56 5.95
C LEU A 101 6.18 -0.39 5.46
N VAL A 102 5.59 0.81 5.47
CA VAL A 102 6.31 2.04 5.10
C VAL A 102 7.44 2.30 6.10
N ASP A 103 7.19 2.17 7.40
CA ASP A 103 8.22 2.37 8.43
C ASP A 103 9.40 1.42 8.23
N ALA A 104 9.13 0.12 8.02
CA ALA A 104 10.16 -0.88 7.77
C ALA A 104 10.96 -0.59 6.49
N ALA A 105 10.28 -0.19 5.42
CA ALA A 105 10.94 0.16 4.16
C ALA A 105 11.81 1.41 4.28
N LEU A 106 11.35 2.43 5.02
CA LEU A 106 12.14 3.63 5.31
C LEU A 106 13.35 3.32 6.19
N GLU A 107 13.20 2.47 7.21
CA GLU A 107 14.32 2.07 8.05
C GLU A 107 15.45 1.41 7.24
N ASP A 108 15.10 0.52 6.32
CA ASP A 108 16.06 -0.12 5.42
C ASP A 108 16.77 0.84 4.44
N THR A 109 16.24 2.04 4.21
CA THR A 109 16.88 3.04 3.33
C THR A 109 17.90 3.92 4.06
N LYS A 110 17.75 4.11 5.38
CA LYS A 110 18.61 4.96 6.21
C LYS A 110 20.06 4.47 6.27
N GLY A 111 20.29 3.19 6.00
CA GLY A 111 21.61 2.55 6.10
C GLY A 111 22.54 2.74 4.89
N GLY A 112 22.13 3.39 3.79
CA GLY A 112 22.99 3.46 2.60
C GLY A 112 22.55 4.32 1.42
N ALA A 113 21.42 5.04 1.49
CA ALA A 113 20.97 5.86 0.36
C ALA A 113 21.57 7.29 0.41
N THR A 114 22.29 7.67 -0.64
CA THR A 114 22.68 9.08 -0.92
C THR A 114 21.55 9.89 -1.55
N ALA A 115 20.54 9.21 -2.12
CA ALA A 115 19.39 9.83 -2.77
C ALA A 115 18.17 9.85 -1.83
N PRO A 116 17.30 10.87 -1.95
CA PRO A 116 16.07 10.94 -1.15
C PRO A 116 15.16 9.75 -1.47
N VAL A 117 14.46 9.28 -0.44
CA VAL A 117 13.46 8.22 -0.58
C VAL A 117 12.19 8.83 -1.15
N LYS A 118 11.67 8.22 -2.21
CA LYS A 118 10.45 8.66 -2.88
C LYS A 118 9.37 7.59 -2.75
N ALA A 119 8.13 8.00 -2.93
CA ALA A 119 7.01 7.08 -3.12
C ALA A 119 6.20 7.46 -4.36
N LYS A 120 5.65 6.45 -5.03
CA LYS A 120 4.66 6.64 -6.08
C LYS A 120 3.32 6.09 -5.62
N SER A 121 2.32 6.95 -5.60
CA SER A 121 0.94 6.58 -5.34
C SER A 121 0.17 6.48 -6.65
N THR A 122 -0.55 5.39 -6.82
CA THR A 122 -1.64 5.33 -7.81
C THR A 122 -2.76 6.27 -7.38
N LEU A 123 -3.46 6.87 -8.35
CA LEU A 123 -4.63 7.72 -8.11
C LEU A 123 -5.91 7.00 -8.53
N THR A 124 -6.02 5.73 -8.13
CA THR A 124 -7.16 4.87 -8.46
C THR A 124 -8.46 5.55 -8.06
N GLY A 125 -9.39 5.63 -9.02
CA GLY A 125 -10.71 6.25 -8.81
C GLY A 125 -10.79 7.74 -9.17
N LEU A 126 -9.68 8.40 -9.50
CA LEU A 126 -9.67 9.80 -9.94
C LEU A 126 -10.61 10.02 -11.14
N SER A 127 -10.51 9.19 -12.18
CA SER A 127 -11.38 9.30 -13.36
C SER A 127 -12.85 9.12 -13.01
N ALA A 128 -13.17 8.12 -12.18
CA ALA A 128 -14.54 7.87 -11.74
C ALA A 128 -15.10 9.04 -10.90
N TRP A 129 -14.28 9.61 -10.02
CA TRP A 129 -14.64 10.78 -9.22
C TRP A 129 -14.90 12.01 -10.09
N VAL A 130 -14.07 12.25 -11.11
CA VAL A 130 -14.27 13.33 -12.08
C VAL A 130 -15.56 13.13 -12.86
N LEU A 131 -15.82 11.92 -13.37
CA LEU A 131 -17.01 11.61 -14.17
C LEU A 131 -18.31 11.62 -13.36
N ALA A 132 -18.25 11.28 -12.06
CA ALA A 132 -19.39 11.30 -11.17
C ALA A 132 -19.76 12.71 -10.68
N SER A 133 -18.81 13.64 -10.73
CA SER A 133 -19.01 15.01 -10.28
C SER A 133 -19.58 15.88 -11.40
N SER A 134 -20.48 16.81 -11.09
CA SER A 134 -20.90 17.79 -12.09
C SER A 134 -19.75 18.76 -12.37
N SER A 135 -19.66 19.26 -13.60
CA SER A 135 -18.63 20.24 -13.96
C SER A 135 -18.68 21.49 -13.07
N SER A 136 -19.89 21.92 -12.66
CA SER A 136 -20.09 23.01 -11.71
C SER A 136 -19.61 22.68 -10.29
N SER A 137 -19.77 21.45 -9.80
CA SER A 137 -19.35 21.08 -8.45
C SER A 137 -17.84 20.98 -8.34
N LEU A 138 -17.16 20.45 -9.37
CA LEU A 138 -15.70 20.40 -9.40
C LEU A 138 -15.10 21.81 -9.45
N GLN A 139 -15.65 22.69 -10.28
CA GLN A 139 -15.15 24.05 -10.41
C GLN A 139 -15.27 24.83 -9.09
N GLU A 140 -16.40 24.69 -8.39
CA GLU A 140 -16.64 25.32 -7.09
C GLU A 140 -15.73 24.73 -5.99
N GLN A 141 -15.53 23.40 -5.99
CA GLN A 141 -14.65 22.72 -5.04
C GLN A 141 -13.18 23.11 -5.19
N LEU A 142 -12.74 23.36 -6.43
CA LEU A 142 -11.33 23.61 -6.74
C LEU A 142 -10.97 25.10 -6.76
N GLN A 143 -11.96 26.01 -6.74
CA GLN A 143 -11.77 27.46 -6.84
C GLN A 143 -10.88 27.89 -8.01
N LEU A 144 -10.95 27.17 -9.13
CA LEU A 144 -10.07 27.39 -10.27
C LEU A 144 -10.61 28.47 -11.22
N PRO A 145 -9.74 29.22 -11.92
CA PRO A 145 -10.16 30.19 -12.94
C PRO A 145 -10.91 29.51 -14.09
N GLU A 146 -12.01 30.10 -14.55
CA GLU A 146 -12.81 29.59 -15.69
C GLU A 146 -11.97 29.33 -16.95
N SER A 147 -10.92 30.13 -17.18
CA SER A 147 -10.04 30.00 -18.35
C SER A 147 -9.27 28.69 -18.42
N THR A 148 -9.11 28.00 -17.30
CA THR A 148 -8.32 26.76 -17.19
C THR A 148 -9.19 25.51 -17.36
N TRP A 149 -10.52 25.67 -17.35
CA TRP A 149 -11.46 24.56 -17.23
C TRP A 149 -12.18 24.26 -18.55
N ASN A 150 -11.57 23.41 -19.39
CA ASN A 150 -12.30 22.83 -20.51
C ASN A 150 -12.89 21.48 -20.09
N THR A 151 -14.17 21.50 -19.68
CA THR A 151 -14.89 20.31 -19.19
C THR A 151 -14.86 19.14 -20.16
N THR A 152 -14.92 19.42 -21.47
CA THR A 152 -14.90 18.39 -22.51
C THR A 152 -13.56 17.69 -22.53
N ILE A 153 -12.46 18.44 -22.50
CA ILE A 153 -11.10 17.89 -22.46
C ILE A 153 -10.88 17.06 -21.19
N ILE A 154 -11.34 17.56 -20.03
CA ILE A 154 -11.22 16.85 -18.75
C ILE A 154 -12.00 15.53 -18.78
N GLN A 155 -13.20 15.53 -19.35
CA GLN A 155 -14.01 14.31 -19.51
C GLN A 155 -13.36 13.34 -20.50
N GLU A 156 -12.75 13.81 -21.59
CA GLU A 156 -12.00 12.97 -22.52
C GLU A 156 -10.78 12.32 -21.83
N ILE A 157 -10.04 13.07 -21.01
CA ILE A 157 -8.93 12.53 -20.22
C ILE A 157 -9.43 11.49 -19.21
N ALA A 158 -10.52 11.78 -18.49
CA ALA A 158 -11.10 10.83 -17.53
C ALA A 158 -11.62 9.55 -18.19
N ASN A 159 -12.08 9.62 -19.45
CA ASN A 159 -12.49 8.46 -20.25
C ASN A 159 -11.30 7.69 -20.86
N GLY A 160 -10.05 8.12 -20.62
CA GLY A 160 -8.86 7.43 -21.11
C GLY A 160 -8.48 7.79 -22.55
N THR A 161 -8.54 9.07 -22.93
CA THR A 161 -8.09 9.49 -24.26
C THR A 161 -6.61 9.18 -24.52
N ASP A 162 -6.33 8.55 -25.66
CA ASP A 162 -4.97 8.34 -26.15
C ASP A 162 -4.40 9.57 -26.86
N ASP A 163 -5.26 10.55 -27.23
CA ASP A 163 -4.82 11.75 -27.97
C ASP A 163 -3.92 12.65 -27.11
N GLU A 164 -2.64 12.73 -27.51
CA GLU A 164 -1.64 13.56 -26.85
C GLU A 164 -2.03 15.05 -26.91
N SER A 165 -2.70 15.49 -27.97
CA SER A 165 -3.09 16.88 -28.13
C SER A 165 -4.17 17.30 -27.13
N THR A 166 -5.16 16.44 -26.90
CA THR A 166 -6.18 16.61 -25.85
C THR A 166 -5.53 16.57 -24.47
N TYR A 167 -4.65 15.60 -24.22
CA TYR A 167 -4.00 15.47 -22.92
C TYR A 167 -3.17 16.72 -22.58
N GLN A 168 -2.34 17.19 -23.52
CA GLN A 168 -1.50 18.37 -23.31
C GLN A 168 -2.30 19.64 -23.00
N LYS A 169 -3.50 19.79 -23.60
CA LYS A 169 -4.39 20.93 -23.34
C LYS A 169 -5.07 20.86 -21.97
N GLY A 170 -5.30 19.65 -21.45
CA GLY A 170 -5.98 19.43 -20.18
C GLY A 170 -5.04 19.13 -19.00
N GLN A 171 -3.73 19.05 -19.24
CA GLN A 171 -2.74 18.59 -18.26
C GLN A 171 -2.79 19.39 -16.95
N ASP A 172 -2.78 20.73 -17.03
CA ASP A 172 -2.79 21.60 -15.85
C ASP A 172 -4.08 21.41 -15.02
N ALA A 173 -5.22 21.30 -15.68
CA ALA A 173 -6.50 21.07 -15.01
C ALA A 173 -6.54 19.66 -14.39
N TRP A 174 -5.99 18.67 -15.08
CA TRP A 174 -5.90 17.29 -14.58
C TRP A 174 -4.98 17.18 -13.35
N GLU A 175 -3.85 17.90 -13.36
CA GLU A 175 -2.96 17.99 -12.19
C GLU A 175 -3.67 18.62 -10.99
N GLN A 176 -4.38 19.72 -11.18
CA GLN A 176 -5.14 20.38 -10.10
C GLN A 176 -6.24 19.47 -9.55
N LEU A 177 -6.93 18.74 -10.42
CA LEU A 177 -7.90 17.71 -10.04
C LEU A 177 -7.27 16.58 -9.22
N ALA A 178 -6.12 16.07 -9.66
CA ALA A 178 -5.37 15.04 -8.94
C ALA A 178 -4.92 15.51 -7.56
N GLN A 179 -4.42 16.74 -7.45
CA GLN A 179 -4.04 17.34 -6.17
C GLN A 179 -5.24 17.48 -5.22
N ALA A 180 -6.38 17.94 -5.71
CA ALA A 180 -7.59 18.04 -4.91
C ALA A 180 -8.17 16.69 -4.49
N TYR A 181 -8.10 15.69 -5.37
CA TYR A 181 -8.46 14.30 -5.03
C TYR A 181 -7.63 13.76 -3.87
N ILE A 182 -6.33 14.05 -3.86
CA ILE A 182 -5.42 13.72 -2.75
C ILE A 182 -5.79 14.52 -1.49
N GLN A 183 -6.01 15.83 -1.60
CA GLN A 183 -6.38 16.69 -0.46
C GLN A 183 -7.71 16.29 0.18
N ALA A 184 -8.65 15.78 -0.61
CA ALA A 184 -9.92 15.23 -0.15
C ALA A 184 -9.75 13.87 0.58
N GLY A 185 -8.54 13.29 0.59
CA GLY A 185 -8.26 12.00 1.21
C GLY A 185 -8.81 10.81 0.44
N LEU A 186 -9.14 10.97 -0.85
CA LEU A 186 -9.74 9.93 -1.68
C LEU A 186 -8.68 8.96 -2.24
N ALA A 187 -7.42 9.41 -2.36
CA ALA A 187 -6.29 8.56 -2.68
C ALA A 187 -5.74 7.91 -1.40
N GLU A 188 -6.10 6.64 -1.16
CA GLU A 188 -5.69 5.90 0.06
C GLU A 188 -4.17 5.79 0.23
N GLU A 189 -3.46 5.44 -0.85
CA GLU A 189 -2.01 5.27 -0.84
C GLU A 189 -1.29 6.61 -0.65
N ALA A 190 -1.78 7.70 -1.26
CA ALA A 190 -1.27 9.05 -1.04
C ALA A 190 -1.47 9.48 0.43
N SER A 191 -2.65 9.20 0.99
CA SER A 191 -2.99 9.51 2.38
C SER A 191 -2.10 8.75 3.36
N LEU A 192 -1.74 7.50 3.05
CA LEU A 192 -0.75 6.72 3.78
C LEU A 192 0.61 7.42 3.78
N TYR A 193 1.15 7.79 2.62
CA TYR A 193 2.47 8.41 2.53
C TYR A 193 2.52 9.77 3.24
N GLN A 194 1.49 10.61 3.09
CA GLN A 194 1.38 11.88 3.80
C GLN A 194 1.33 11.69 5.33
N SER A 195 0.63 10.65 5.82
CA SER A 195 0.60 10.34 7.25
C SER A 195 1.96 9.91 7.81
N LYS A 196 2.88 9.50 6.95
CA LYS A 196 4.27 9.15 7.26
C LYS A 196 5.26 10.29 7.03
N GLY A 197 4.74 11.52 6.84
CA GLY A 197 5.54 12.73 6.69
C GLY A 197 6.03 12.98 5.26
N ALA A 198 5.58 12.21 4.28
CA ALA A 198 5.93 12.46 2.89
C ALA A 198 5.22 13.72 2.36
N THR A 199 5.92 14.47 1.52
CA THR A 199 5.37 15.66 0.84
C THR A 199 5.14 15.38 -0.62
N LEU A 200 4.03 15.88 -1.17
CA LEU A 200 3.72 15.75 -2.59
C LEU A 200 4.73 16.58 -3.39
N GLU A 201 5.48 15.94 -4.27
CA GLU A 201 6.50 16.56 -5.12
C GLU A 201 5.93 16.93 -6.49
N ALA A 202 5.19 16.01 -7.13
CA ALA A 202 4.64 16.21 -8.47
C ALA A 202 3.48 15.24 -8.77
N ILE A 203 2.63 15.62 -9.73
CA ILE A 203 1.74 14.68 -10.43
C ILE A 203 2.46 14.19 -11.70
N LEU A 204 2.61 12.87 -11.81
CA LEU A 204 3.26 12.19 -12.91
C LEU A 204 2.20 11.70 -13.90
N HIS A 205 2.16 12.33 -15.05
CA HIS A 205 1.20 12.02 -16.11
C HIS A 205 1.61 10.78 -16.90
N ARG A 206 0.64 9.94 -17.29
CA ARG A 206 0.83 8.72 -18.12
C ARG A 206 1.94 7.78 -17.60
N GLN A 207 2.19 7.75 -16.29
CA GLN A 207 3.18 6.87 -15.67
C GLN A 207 2.58 5.67 -14.96
N ASP A 208 1.27 5.65 -14.76
CA ASP A 208 0.59 4.48 -14.21
C ASP A 208 0.55 3.38 -15.28
N THR A 209 1.34 2.33 -15.09
CA THR A 209 1.34 1.12 -15.95
C THR A 209 0.64 -0.05 -15.27
N SER A 210 -0.13 0.19 -14.21
CA SER A 210 -0.90 -0.85 -13.53
C SER A 210 -2.16 -1.18 -14.33
N ASP A 211 -2.81 -2.31 -14.00
CA ASP A 211 -4.12 -2.69 -14.56
C ASP A 211 -5.23 -1.63 -14.28
N TYR A 212 -4.95 -0.65 -13.43
CA TYR A 212 -5.85 0.43 -13.05
C TYR A 212 -5.48 1.78 -13.68
N SER A 213 -4.55 1.82 -14.63
CA SER A 213 -4.13 3.05 -15.33
C SER A 213 -5.30 3.85 -15.88
N ASP A 214 -6.33 3.17 -16.37
CA ASP A 214 -7.51 3.79 -16.98
C ASP A 214 -8.37 4.51 -15.91
N SER A 215 -8.31 4.04 -14.66
CA SER A 215 -9.06 4.61 -13.54
C SER A 215 -8.47 5.93 -13.00
N SER A 216 -7.26 6.29 -13.46
CA SER A 216 -6.52 7.49 -13.06
C SER A 216 -6.15 8.40 -14.25
N GLY A 217 -6.56 8.05 -15.49
CA GLY A 217 -6.09 8.73 -16.70
C GLY A 217 -4.56 8.63 -16.86
N GLY A 218 -3.98 7.53 -16.35
CA GLY A 218 -2.54 7.29 -16.29
C GLY A 218 -1.77 8.12 -15.26
N ALA A 219 -2.45 8.90 -14.42
CA ALA A 219 -1.79 9.79 -13.46
C ALA A 219 -1.36 9.06 -12.17
N MET A 220 -0.16 9.36 -11.70
CA MET A 220 0.37 8.97 -10.40
C MET A 220 0.80 10.19 -9.60
N ALA A 221 0.87 10.08 -8.29
CA ALA A 221 1.46 11.10 -7.44
C ALA A 221 2.85 10.68 -6.95
N SER A 222 3.84 11.57 -7.10
CA SER A 222 5.20 11.42 -6.57
C SER A 222 5.31 12.10 -5.22
N PHE A 223 5.78 11.37 -4.22
CA PHE A 223 6.04 11.87 -2.88
C PHE A 223 7.51 11.76 -2.54
N VAL A 224 8.00 12.66 -1.70
CA VAL A 224 9.35 12.61 -1.12
C VAL A 224 9.28 12.56 0.40
N PHE A 225 10.02 11.64 1.00
CA PHE A 225 10.17 11.54 2.45
C PHE A 225 11.34 12.44 2.92
N PRO A 226 11.24 13.01 4.13
CA PRO A 226 12.29 13.85 4.72
C PRO A 226 13.56 13.06 5.08
#